data_AF-A0A2Z2HQY6-F1
#
_entry.id   AF-A0A2Z2HQY6-F1
#
_cell.length_a   1.000
_cell.length_b   1.000
_cell.length_c   1.000
_cell.angle_alpha   90.00
_cell.angle_beta   90.00
_cell.angle_gamma   90.00
#
_symmetry.space_group_name_H-M   'P 1'
#
loop_
_entity.id
_entity.type
_entity.pdbx_description
1 polymer ?
#
loop_
_entity_poly.entity_id
_entity_poly.type
_entity_poly.pdbx_seq_one_letter_code
_entity_poly.pdbx_strand_id
1 'polypeptide(L)'
;MPASLEQARDDLKQAEKTADDDVREDIRETAEAFRDYVIGEHTPDHAVLDSHLNTLRQVREEVDGDTKERIERALEATENYREDVEQA
;
A
#
# COMPACT_ATOMS: atom_id res chain seq x y z
N MET A 1 1.33 -16.40 7.82
CA MET A 1 0.93 -15.44 6.76
C MET A 1 2.10 -14.49 6.59
N PRO A 2 2.58 -14.20 5.36
CA PRO A 2 3.53 -13.09 5.19
C PRO A 2 2.89 -11.83 5.77
N ALA A 3 3.68 -10.98 6.43
CA ALA A 3 3.19 -9.77 7.08
C ALA A 3 2.42 -8.94 6.04
N SER A 4 1.17 -8.58 6.31
CA SER A 4 0.24 -8.07 5.29
C SER A 4 0.75 -6.78 4.60
N LEU A 5 1.62 -6.00 5.26
CA LEU A 5 2.35 -4.87 4.65
C LEU A 5 3.42 -5.27 3.63
N GLU A 6 4.11 -6.41 3.80
CA GLU A 6 5.08 -6.89 2.82
C GLU A 6 4.38 -7.25 1.51
N GLN A 7 3.21 -7.89 1.60
CA GLN A 7 2.39 -8.19 0.44
C GLN A 7 1.90 -6.91 -0.23
N ALA A 8 1.36 -5.95 0.55
CA ALA A 8 0.93 -4.66 0.02
C ALA A 8 2.08 -3.93 -0.70
N ARG A 9 3.28 -3.93 -0.13
CA ARG A 9 4.50 -3.37 -0.76
C ARG A 9 4.78 -4.03 -2.10
N ASP A 10 4.74 -5.35 -2.18
CA ASP A 10 5.07 -6.06 -3.41
C ASP A 10 4.04 -5.83 -4.50
N ASP A 11 2.75 -5.78 -4.16
CA ASP A 11 1.69 -5.40 -5.11
C ASP A 11 1.88 -3.97 -5.62
N LEU A 12 2.19 -3.01 -4.74
CA LEU A 12 2.49 -1.62 -5.14
C LEU A 12 3.71 -1.53 -6.06
N LYS A 13 4.78 -2.29 -5.79
CA LYS A 13 5.96 -2.33 -6.69
C LYS A 13 5.65 -2.91 -8.06
N GLN A 14 4.68 -3.81 -8.16
CA GLN A 14 4.25 -4.29 -9.47
C GLN A 14 3.34 -3.26 -10.15
N ALA A 15 2.51 -2.54 -9.38
CA ALA A 15 1.67 -1.47 -9.91
C ALA A 15 2.52 -0.32 -10.45
N GLU A 16 3.59 0.06 -9.75
CA GLU A 16 4.55 1.09 -10.17
C GLU A 16 5.10 0.84 -11.59
N LYS A 17 5.34 -0.43 -11.95
CA LYS A 17 5.90 -0.79 -13.27
C LYS A 17 4.92 -0.58 -14.43
N THR A 18 3.63 -0.64 -14.15
CA THR A 18 2.55 -0.53 -15.14
C THR A 18 1.78 0.79 -15.03
N ALA A 19 2.03 1.55 -13.96
CA ALA A 19 1.42 2.84 -13.70
C ALA A 19 2.04 3.95 -14.56
N ASP A 20 1.17 4.88 -14.96
CA ASP A 20 1.56 6.14 -15.60
C ASP A 20 2.36 7.02 -14.64
N ASP A 21 3.20 7.90 -15.19
CA ASP A 21 4.13 8.72 -14.40
C ASP A 21 3.43 9.62 -13.37
N ASP A 22 2.18 10.04 -13.62
CA ASP A 22 1.40 10.89 -12.72
C ASP A 22 1.10 10.24 -11.37
N VAL A 23 0.80 8.94 -11.36
CA VAL A 23 0.47 8.18 -10.13
C VAL A 23 1.63 7.30 -9.66
N ARG A 24 2.66 7.11 -10.49
CA ARG A 24 3.80 6.25 -10.18
C ARG A 24 4.56 6.73 -8.94
N GLU A 25 4.70 8.05 -8.78
CA GLU A 25 5.38 8.63 -7.62
C GLU A 25 4.64 8.31 -6.31
N ASP A 26 3.32 8.51 -6.28
CA ASP A 26 2.47 8.22 -5.11
C ASP A 26 2.50 6.74 -4.71
N ILE A 27 2.43 5.85 -5.70
CA ILE A 27 2.53 4.39 -5.50
C ILE A 27 3.89 4.04 -4.90
N ARG A 28 4.96 4.62 -5.46
CA ARG A 28 6.33 4.36 -5.00
C ARG A 28 6.55 4.86 -3.58
N GLU A 29 6.14 6.08 -3.26
CA GLU A 29 6.28 6.65 -1.92
C GLU A 29 5.60 5.76 -0.87
N THR A 30 4.37 5.33 -1.17
CA THR A 30 3.62 4.44 -0.28
C THR A 30 4.30 3.07 -0.12
N ALA A 31 4.83 2.50 -1.21
CA ALA A 31 5.58 1.25 -1.14
C ALA A 31 6.87 1.38 -0.31
N GLU A 32 7.56 2.52 -0.36
CA GLU A 32 8.75 2.77 0.45
C GLU A 32 8.40 2.95 1.93
N ALA A 33 7.29 3.62 2.26
CA ALA A 33 6.78 3.71 3.63
C ALA A 33 6.48 2.32 4.20
N PHE A 34 5.77 1.46 3.45
CA PHE A 34 5.48 0.09 3.89
C PHE A 34 6.73 -0.75 4.09
N ARG A 35 7.76 -0.55 3.25
CA ARG A 35 9.07 -1.19 3.45
C ARG A 35 9.68 -0.79 4.79
N ASP A 36 9.59 0.49 5.15
CA ASP A 36 10.15 0.99 6.40
C ASP A 36 9.45 0.39 7.63
N TYR A 37 8.13 0.24 7.60
CA TYR A 37 7.38 -0.43 8.67
C TYR A 37 7.72 -1.92 8.81
N VAL A 38 7.92 -2.61 7.68
CA VAL A 38 8.29 -4.04 7.67
C VAL A 38 9.72 -4.25 8.17
N ILE A 39 10.66 -3.40 7.77
CA ILE A 39 12.09 -3.55 8.13
C ILE A 39 12.39 -2.94 9.50
N GLY A 40 11.75 -1.82 9.82
CA GLY A 40 12.04 -1.01 10.99
C GLY A 40 11.41 -1.51 12.28
N GLU A 41 10.70 -2.64 12.25
CA GLU A 41 10.01 -3.27 13.39
C GLU A 41 9.19 -2.28 14.25
N HIS A 42 8.69 -1.21 13.62
CA HIS A 42 7.86 -0.20 14.27
C HIS A 42 6.51 -0.13 13.59
N THR A 43 5.47 -0.04 14.42
CA THR A 43 4.10 0.03 13.96
C THR A 43 3.82 1.43 13.43
N PRO A 44 3.29 1.59 12.21
CA PRO A 44 2.85 2.89 11.72
C PRO A 44 1.71 3.44 12.59
N ASP A 45 1.73 4.75 12.82
CA ASP A 45 0.57 5.46 13.39
C ASP A 45 -0.65 5.28 12.49
N HIS A 46 -1.82 5.04 13.09
CA HIS A 46 -3.09 4.86 12.34
C HIS A 46 -3.36 6.01 11.38
N ALA A 47 -3.08 7.26 11.79
CA ALA A 47 -3.28 8.43 10.94
C ALA A 47 -2.38 8.42 9.69
N VAL A 48 -1.15 7.93 9.82
CA VAL A 48 -0.20 7.82 8.69
C VAL A 48 -0.65 6.72 7.75
N LEU A 49 -1.05 5.56 8.30
CA LEU A 49 -1.57 4.45 7.51
C LEU A 49 -2.86 4.84 6.75
N ASP A 50 -3.79 5.54 7.41
CA ASP A 50 -5.01 6.06 6.77
C ASP A 50 -4.70 7.08 5.68
N SER A 51 -3.66 7.91 5.86
CA SER A 51 -3.20 8.82 4.80
C SER A 51 -2.78 8.05 3.56
N HIS A 52 -1.93 7.03 3.72
CA HIS A 52 -1.48 6.17 2.61
C HIS A 52 -2.66 5.43 1.96
N LEU A 53 -3.58 4.88 2.74
CA LEU A 53 -4.79 4.24 2.22
C LEU A 53 -5.65 5.21 1.39
N ASN A 54 -5.79 6.47 1.82
CA ASN A 54 -6.54 7.47 1.06
C ASN A 54 -5.83 7.87 -0.23
N THR A 55 -4.49 7.95 -0.25
CA THR A 55 -3.72 8.14 -1.48
C THR A 55 -3.94 6.99 -2.45
N LEU A 56 -3.81 5.74 -1.99
CA LEU A 56 -4.05 4.56 -2.83
C LEU A 56 -5.49 4.49 -3.36
N ARG A 57 -6.48 4.93 -2.57
CA ARG A 57 -7.88 5.02 -3.03
C ARG A 57 -8.06 6.03 -4.16
N GLN A 58 -7.38 7.18 -4.10
CA GLN A 58 -7.37 8.17 -5.18
C GLN A 58 -6.68 7.62 -6.44
N VAL A 59 -5.48 7.04 -6.28
CA VAL A 59 -4.76 6.40 -7.39
C VAL A 59 -5.62 5.34 -8.07
N ARG A 60 -6.34 4.51 -7.31
CA ARG A 60 -7.28 3.50 -7.84
C ARG A 60 -8.39 4.10 -8.71
N GLU A 61 -8.82 5.33 -8.44
CA GLU A 61 -9.82 6.03 -9.25
C GLU A 61 -9.24 6.57 -10.56
N GLU A 62 -7.91 6.75 -10.62
CA GLU A 62 -7.19 7.28 -11.78
C GLU A 62 -6.59 6.18 -12.68
N VAL A 63 -6.38 4.98 -12.15
CA VAL A 63 -5.83 3.84 -12.89
C VAL A 63 -6.86 2.75 -13.18
N ASP A 64 -6.63 2.01 -14.26
CA ASP A 64 -7.48 0.88 -14.67
C ASP A 64 -6.68 -0.40 -14.91
N GLY A 65 -7.40 -1.50 -15.08
CA GLY A 65 -6.85 -2.81 -15.45
C GLY A 65 -5.91 -3.40 -14.39
N ASP A 66 -4.76 -3.90 -14.85
CA ASP A 66 -3.80 -4.67 -14.06
C ASP A 66 -3.17 -3.86 -12.91
N THR A 67 -3.01 -2.55 -13.11
CA THR A 67 -2.55 -1.60 -12.07
C THR A 67 -3.61 -1.45 -10.99
N LYS A 68 -4.88 -1.27 -11.37
CA LYS A 68 -6.00 -1.12 -10.43
C LYS A 68 -6.17 -2.35 -9.54
N GLU A 69 -6.12 -3.54 -10.12
CA GLU A 69 -6.21 -4.79 -9.34
C GLU A 69 -5.10 -4.91 -8.28
N ARG A 70 -3.89 -4.45 -8.60
CA ARG A 70 -2.77 -4.45 -7.62
C ARG A 70 -2.98 -3.43 -6.52
N ILE A 71 -3.44 -2.24 -6.86
CA ILE A 71 -3.78 -1.20 -5.86
C ILE A 71 -4.87 -1.74 -4.92
N GLU A 72 -5.88 -2.41 -5.45
CA GLU A 72 -6.96 -3.01 -4.66
C GLU A 72 -6.46 -4.10 -3.70
N ARG A 73 -5.57 -4.99 -4.17
CA ARG A 73 -4.92 -5.99 -3.31
C ARG A 73 -4.06 -5.35 -2.23
N ALA A 74 -3.31 -4.30 -2.56
CA ALA A 74 -2.50 -3.57 -1.61
C ALA A 74 -3.36 -2.87 -0.54
N LEU A 75 -4.50 -2.30 -0.92
CA LEU A 75 -5.49 -1.74 0.01
C LEU A 75 -6.01 -2.80 0.98
N GLU A 76 -6.46 -3.94 0.47
CA GLU A 76 -6.99 -5.04 1.29
C GLU A 76 -5.91 -5.58 2.26
N ALA A 77 -4.68 -5.78 1.78
CA ALA A 77 -3.59 -6.26 2.62
C ALA A 77 -3.20 -5.25 3.71
N THR A 78 -3.28 -3.95 3.41
CA THR A 78 -3.01 -2.88 4.40
C THR A 78 -4.14 -2.76 5.42
N GLU A 79 -5.40 -2.91 5.00
CA GLU A 79 -6.55 -2.93 5.90
C GLU A 79 -6.49 -4.13 6.87
N ASN A 80 -6.15 -5.31 6.35
CA ASN A 80 -5.92 -6.49 7.20
C ASN A 80 -4.78 -6.28 8.20
N TYR A 81 -3.66 -5.66 7.78
CA TYR A 81 -2.59 -5.30 8.71
C TYR A 81 -3.08 -4.38 9.83
N ARG A 82 -3.89 -3.36 9.48
CA ARG A 82 -4.43 -2.43 10.46
C ARG A 82 -5.29 -3.16 11.49
N GLU A 83 -6.16 -4.07 11.04
CA GLU A 83 -6.99 -4.89 11.93
C GLU A 83 -6.13 -5.79 12.83
N ASP A 84 -5.12 -6.46 12.28
CA ASP A 84 -4.20 -7.30 13.07
C ASP A 84 -3.48 -6.48 14.16
N VAL A 85 -3.07 -5.26 13.86
CA VAL A 85 -2.43 -4.34 14.82
C VAL A 85 -3.44 -3.81 15.86
N GLU A 86 -4.68 -3.52 15.47
CA GLU A 86 -5.73 -3.08 16.40
C GLU A 86 -6.12 -4.19 17.41
N GLN A 87 -5.90 -5.46 17.06
CA GLN A 87 -6.23 -6.62 17.90
C GLN A 87 -5.06 -7.16 18.73
N ALA A 88 -3.84 -6.63 18.55
CA ALA A 88 -2.60 -7.08 19.23
C ALA A 88 -2.35 -6.38 20.56
#